data_AF-A0A2V9PCV9-F1
#
_entry.id   AF-A0A2V9PCV9-F1
#
_cell.length_a   1.000
_cell.length_b   1.000
_cell.length_c   1.000
_cell.angle_alpha   90.00
_cell.angle_beta   90.00
_cell.angle_gamma   90.00
#
_symmetry.space_group_name_H-M   'P 1'
#
loop_
_entity.id
_entity.type
_entity.pdbx_description
1 polymer ?
#
loop_
_entity_poly.entity_id
_entity_poly.type
_entity_poly.pdbx_seq_one_letter_code
_entity_poly.pdbx_strand_id
1 'polypeptide(L)'
;GWLFRVAHNRARNHQNSYDRRFGASLDPEFDSLLDEATPERAVLEKEKFRQMGKAIRALTDCERECLLLRTEGLRYREIGEVLEIPTSTVGDTVDRAVKKLAEKCNV
;
A
#
# COMPACT_ATOMS: atom_id res chain seq x y z
N GLY A 1 13.89 -13.57 -14.45
CA GLY A 1 15.04 -12.65 -14.34
C GLY A 1 14.59 -11.31 -13.77
N TRP A 2 15.46 -10.62 -13.03
CA TRP A 2 15.21 -9.32 -12.37
C TRP A 2 14.60 -8.27 -13.33
N LEU A 3 15.09 -8.22 -14.58
CA LEU A 3 14.59 -7.31 -15.62
C LEU A 3 13.09 -7.52 -15.95
N PHE A 4 12.63 -8.76 -15.97
CA PHE A 4 11.21 -9.09 -16.25
C PHE A 4 10.30 -8.62 -15.12
N ARG A 5 10.75 -8.76 -13.86
CA ARG A 5 9.99 -8.34 -12.68
C ARG A 5 9.89 -6.81 -12.61
N VAL A 6 11.00 -6.11 -12.86
CA VAL A 6 11.05 -4.64 -12.92
C VAL A 6 10.19 -4.09 -14.06
N ALA A 7 10.31 -4.63 -15.28
CA ALA A 7 9.52 -4.19 -16.43
C ALA A 7 8.01 -4.48 -16.25
N HIS A 8 7.68 -5.67 -15.75
CA HIS A 8 6.29 -6.04 -15.44
C HIS A 8 5.69 -5.13 -14.35
N ASN A 9 6.49 -4.73 -13.35
CA ASN A 9 6.03 -3.82 -12.30
C ASN A 9 5.88 -2.40 -12.81
N ARG A 10 6.79 -1.88 -13.64
CA ARG A 10 6.62 -0.56 -14.27
C ARG A 10 5.34 -0.49 -15.12
N ALA A 11 5.02 -1.58 -15.83
CA ALA A 11 3.76 -1.69 -16.59
C ALA A 11 2.51 -1.74 -15.68
N ARG A 12 2.53 -2.50 -14.58
CA ARG A 12 1.43 -2.51 -13.60
C ARG A 12 1.27 -1.18 -12.86
N ASN A 13 2.37 -0.49 -12.60
CA ASN A 13 2.38 0.79 -11.90
C ASN A 13 1.75 1.89 -12.76
N HIS A 14 2.06 1.91 -14.06
CA HIS A 14 1.42 2.79 -15.03
C HIS A 14 -0.11 2.54 -15.16
N GLN A 15 -0.62 1.42 -14.64
CA GLN A 15 -2.04 1.08 -14.58
C GLN A 15 -2.70 1.31 -13.20
N ASN A 16 -2.04 2.00 -12.27
CA ASN A 16 -2.56 2.39 -10.95
C ASN A 16 -3.36 1.30 -10.20
N SER A 17 -2.66 0.23 -9.81
CA SER A 17 -3.19 -0.81 -8.93
C SER A 17 -3.50 -0.32 -7.51
N TYR A 18 -2.86 0.77 -7.06
CA TYR A 18 -3.04 1.30 -5.71
C TYR A 18 -4.40 1.98 -5.56
N ASP A 19 -4.81 2.82 -6.52
CA ASP A 19 -6.15 3.41 -6.50
C ASP A 19 -7.21 2.31 -6.56
N ARG A 20 -7.03 1.29 -7.39
CA ARG A 20 -7.96 0.15 -7.41
C ARG A 20 -7.99 -0.65 -6.09
N ARG A 21 -6.88 -0.71 -5.34
CA ARG A 21 -6.77 -1.50 -4.09
C ARG A 21 -7.15 -0.71 -2.83
N PHE A 22 -6.96 0.61 -2.83
CA PHE A 22 -7.09 1.47 -1.65
C PHE A 22 -7.69 2.86 -1.91
N GLY A 23 -7.73 3.32 -3.17
CA GLY A 23 -8.15 4.68 -3.56
C GLY A 23 -9.55 4.79 -4.17
N ALA A 24 -10.11 3.71 -4.69
CA ALA A 24 -11.52 3.60 -5.00
C ALA A 24 -12.27 3.84 -3.69
N SER A 25 -13.17 4.81 -3.70
CA SER A 25 -13.83 5.37 -2.53
C SER A 25 -14.64 4.30 -1.78
N LEU A 26 -13.98 3.45 -0.98
CA LEU A 26 -14.60 2.34 -0.22
C LEU A 26 -15.75 1.71 -1.02
N ASP A 27 -15.45 1.20 -2.23
CA ASP A 27 -16.44 0.61 -3.10
C ASP A 27 -17.16 -0.57 -2.40
N PRO A 28 -18.43 -0.85 -2.76
CA PRO A 28 -19.25 -1.92 -2.18
C PRO A 28 -18.63 -3.33 -2.29
N GLU A 29 -17.60 -3.53 -3.13
CA GLU A 29 -16.82 -4.78 -3.17
C GLU A 29 -16.06 -5.05 -1.87
N PHE A 30 -15.64 -4.01 -1.15
CA PHE A 30 -15.00 -4.14 0.17
C PHE A 30 -15.99 -4.58 1.24
N ASP A 31 -17.27 -4.19 1.11
CA ASP A 31 -18.34 -4.70 1.98
C ASP A 31 -18.66 -6.18 1.66
N SER A 32 -18.50 -6.64 0.40
CA SER A 32 -18.73 -8.06 0.06
C SER A 32 -17.65 -9.03 0.58
N LEU A 33 -16.41 -8.55 0.74
CA LEU A 33 -15.31 -9.33 1.35
C LEU A 33 -15.50 -9.56 2.86
N LEU A 34 -16.41 -8.82 3.50
CA LEU A 34 -16.66 -8.84 4.94
C LEU A 34 -17.92 -9.64 5.32
N ASP A 35 -18.71 -10.10 4.34
CA ASP A 35 -20.03 -10.72 4.54
C ASP A 35 -19.96 -12.16 5.12
N GLU A 36 -18.75 -12.71 5.28
CA GLU A 36 -18.51 -14.00 5.97
C GLU A 36 -18.21 -13.85 7.47
N ALA A 37 -18.08 -12.63 7.99
CA ALA A 37 -17.82 -12.37 9.40
C ALA A 37 -19.12 -12.05 10.16
N THR A 38 -19.28 -12.59 11.39
CA THR A 38 -20.40 -12.23 12.27
C THR A 38 -20.54 -10.71 12.40
N PRO A 39 -21.76 -10.14 12.55
CA PRO A 39 -22.01 -8.70 12.46
C PRO A 39 -21.14 -7.86 13.42
N GLU A 40 -20.78 -8.39 14.58
CA GLU A 40 -19.86 -7.74 15.52
C GLU A 40 -18.40 -7.72 15.04
N ARG A 41 -17.94 -8.79 14.39
CA ARG A 41 -16.59 -8.87 13.79
C ARG A 41 -16.51 -8.00 12.54
N ALA A 42 -17.56 -7.99 11.72
CA ALA A 42 -17.63 -7.15 10.53
C ALA A 42 -17.53 -5.65 10.88
N VAL A 43 -18.18 -5.20 11.95
CA VAL A 43 -18.08 -3.81 12.42
C VAL A 43 -16.67 -3.47 12.91
N LEU A 44 -16.06 -4.34 13.71
CA LEU A 44 -14.68 -4.13 14.20
C LEU A 44 -13.65 -4.14 13.07
N GLU A 45 -13.82 -5.00 12.06
CA GLU A 45 -12.97 -5.01 10.88
C GLU A 45 -13.19 -3.76 10.02
N LYS A 46 -14.45 -3.35 9.80
CA LYS A 46 -14.79 -2.11 9.07
C LYS A 46 -14.17 -0.87 9.73
N GLU A 47 -14.16 -0.81 11.06
CA GLU A 47 -13.48 0.24 11.83
C GLU A 47 -11.97 0.25 11.56
N LYS A 48 -11.30 -0.90 11.65
CA LYS A 48 -9.86 -1.07 11.40
C LYS A 48 -9.48 -0.72 9.95
N PHE A 49 -10.24 -1.21 8.98
CA PHE A 49 -10.00 -0.92 7.56
C PHE A 49 -10.22 0.57 7.24
N ARG A 50 -11.22 1.21 7.86
CA ARG A 50 -11.46 2.65 7.73
C ARG A 50 -10.30 3.47 8.30
N GLN A 51 -9.76 3.09 9.45
CA GLN A 51 -8.59 3.76 10.05
C GLN A 51 -7.33 3.55 9.19
N MET A 52 -7.10 2.32 8.74
CA MET A 52 -6.00 1.99 7.82
C MET A 52 -6.09 2.82 6.53
N GLY A 53 -7.27 2.91 5.92
CA GLY A 53 -7.48 3.71 4.71
C GLY A 53 -7.22 5.20 4.91
N LYS A 54 -7.56 5.76 6.08
CA LYS A 54 -7.19 7.15 6.43
C LYS A 54 -5.68 7.31 6.61
N ALA A 55 -5.01 6.34 7.22
CA ALA A 55 -3.57 6.37 7.42
C ALA A 55 -2.80 6.30 6.10
N ILE A 56 -3.24 5.41 5.23
CA ILE A 56 -2.73 5.21 3.88
C ILE A 56 -2.91 6.49 3.03
N ARG A 57 -4.05 7.19 3.13
CA ARG A 57 -4.27 8.49 2.45
C ARG A 57 -3.37 9.63 2.95
N ALA A 58 -2.80 9.51 4.15
CA ALA A 58 -1.90 10.54 4.70
C ALA A 58 -0.44 10.37 4.21
N LEU A 59 -0.13 9.28 3.52
CA LEU A 59 1.17 9.04 2.92
C LEU A 59 1.34 9.84 1.62
N THR A 60 2.55 10.29 1.35
CA THR A 60 2.89 10.88 0.03
C THR A 60 2.82 9.80 -1.06
N ASP A 61 2.70 10.19 -2.33
CA ASP A 61 2.67 9.21 -3.43
C ASP A 61 3.92 8.31 -3.43
N CYS A 62 5.10 8.90 -3.21
CA CYS A 62 6.36 8.17 -3.11
C CYS A 62 6.38 7.17 -1.94
N GLU A 63 5.86 7.56 -0.77
CA GLU A 63 5.72 6.65 0.40
C GLU A 63 4.79 5.48 0.10
N ARG A 64 3.64 5.74 -0.55
CA ARG A 64 2.67 4.73 -0.93
C ARG A 64 3.26 3.73 -1.93
N GLU A 65 3.97 4.24 -2.91
CA GLU A 65 4.50 3.44 -4.00
C GLU A 65 5.70 2.58 -3.56
N CYS A 66 6.59 3.14 -2.73
CA CYS A 66 7.65 2.39 -2.07
C CYS A 66 7.08 1.24 -1.23
N LEU A 67 6.03 1.49 -0.45
CA LEU A 67 5.37 0.44 0.33
C LEU A 67 4.72 -0.61 -0.54
N LEU A 68 3.99 -0.21 -1.59
CA LEU A 68 3.35 -1.14 -2.52
C LEU A 68 4.39 -2.10 -3.11
N LEU A 69 5.43 -1.57 -3.75
CA LEU A 69 6.48 -2.39 -4.36
C LEU A 69 7.19 -3.27 -3.32
N ARG A 70 7.35 -2.78 -2.08
CA ARG A 70 7.93 -3.58 -1.01
C ARG A 70 7.05 -4.76 -0.61
N THR A 71 5.72 -4.57 -0.57
CA THR A 71 4.76 -5.67 -0.29
C THR A 71 4.68 -6.69 -1.42
N GLU A 72 5.00 -6.29 -2.64
CA GLU A 72 5.13 -7.17 -3.81
C GLU A 72 6.43 -7.98 -3.82
N GLY A 73 7.27 -7.80 -2.79
CA GLY A 73 8.48 -8.58 -2.58
C GLY A 73 9.74 -8.00 -3.22
N LEU A 74 9.70 -6.75 -3.71
CA LEU A 74 10.87 -6.08 -4.25
C LEU A 74 11.82 -5.69 -3.13
N ARG A 75 13.12 -5.87 -3.40
CA ARG A 75 14.21 -5.39 -2.57
C ARG A 75 14.36 -3.88 -2.76
N TYR A 76 14.89 -3.16 -1.76
CA TYR A 76 15.03 -1.71 -1.84
C TYR A 76 15.84 -1.22 -3.04
N ARG A 77 16.84 -1.99 -3.48
CA ARG A 77 17.58 -1.69 -4.71
C ARG A 77 16.67 -1.71 -5.95
N GLU A 78 15.84 -2.75 -6.07
CA GLU A 78 14.88 -2.91 -7.16
C GLU A 78 13.83 -1.80 -7.16
N ILE A 79 13.39 -1.37 -5.97
CA ILE A 79 12.44 -0.26 -5.82
C ILE A 79 13.09 1.07 -6.27
N GLY A 80 14.33 1.33 -5.88
CA GLY A 80 15.05 2.53 -6.30
C GLY A 80 15.30 2.57 -7.81
N GLU A 81 15.58 1.41 -8.41
CA GLU A 81 15.69 1.25 -9.86
C GLU A 81 14.34 1.49 -10.57
N VAL A 82 13.21 1.05 -10.00
CA VAL A 82 11.85 1.26 -10.56
C VAL A 82 11.41 2.72 -10.46
N LEU A 83 11.62 3.34 -9.31
CA LEU A 83 11.16 4.70 -8.98
C LEU A 83 12.19 5.78 -9.32
N GLU A 84 13.36 5.39 -9.83
CA GLU A 84 14.46 6.29 -10.20
C GLU A 84 14.93 7.16 -9.02
N ILE A 85 14.98 6.57 -7.81
CA ILE A 85 15.44 7.21 -6.57
C ILE A 85 16.57 6.40 -5.90
N PRO A 86 17.45 7.04 -5.10
CA PRO A 86 18.50 6.33 -4.38
C PRO A 86 17.95 5.24 -3.45
N THR A 87 18.65 4.11 -3.35
CA THR A 87 18.26 3.01 -2.43
C THR A 87 18.21 3.46 -0.96
N SER A 88 19.05 4.41 -0.56
CA SER A 88 18.99 5.04 0.77
C SER A 88 17.66 5.78 0.96
N THR A 89 17.23 6.56 -0.04
CA THR A 89 15.95 7.27 -0.03
C THR A 89 14.77 6.31 0.03
N VAL A 90 14.83 5.15 -0.63
CA VAL A 90 13.82 4.09 -0.50
C VAL A 90 13.72 3.62 0.95
N GLY A 91 14.85 3.32 1.58
CA GLY A 91 14.91 2.87 2.97
C GLY A 91 14.26 3.88 3.92
N ASP A 92 14.67 5.15 3.83
CA ASP A 92 14.12 6.24 4.65
C ASP A 92 12.62 6.44 4.40
N THR A 93 12.19 6.29 3.15
CA THR A 93 10.80 6.48 2.75
C THR A 93 9.90 5.36 3.27
N VAL A 94 10.36 4.11 3.18
CA VAL A 94 9.64 2.96 3.76
C VAL A 94 9.57 3.09 5.28
N ASP A 95 10.66 3.43 5.96
CA ASP A 95 10.67 3.61 7.42
C ASP A 95 9.69 4.72 7.87
N ARG A 96 9.73 5.88 7.21
CA ARG A 96 8.78 6.98 7.46
C ARG A 96 7.33 6.56 7.22
N ALA A 97 7.07 5.84 6.13
CA ALA A 97 5.73 5.40 5.80
C ALA A 97 5.19 4.40 6.83
N VAL A 98 6.02 3.43 7.26
CA VAL A 98 5.66 2.46 8.32
C VAL A 98 5.38 3.17 9.64
N LYS A 99 6.22 4.14 10.04
CA LYS A 99 5.99 4.94 11.26
C LYS A 99 4.65 5.70 11.21
N LYS A 100 4.36 6.38 10.10
CA LYS A 100 3.08 7.09 9.90
C LYS A 100 1.87 6.16 9.97
N LEU A 101 1.99 4.94 9.42
CA LEU A 101 0.93 3.93 9.51
C LEU A 101 0.77 3.41 10.94
N ALA A 102 1.88 3.11 11.62
CA ALA A 102 1.87 2.62 12.99
C ALA A 102 1.25 3.66 13.95
N GLU A 103 1.63 4.94 13.85
CA GLU A 103 1.06 6.02 14.66
C GLU A 103 -0.46 6.16 14.49
N LYS A 104 -0.98 5.92 13.28
CA LYS A 104 -2.41 6.08 12.98
C LYS A 104 -3.25 4.83 13.21
N CYS A 105 -2.65 3.65 13.22
CA CYS A 105 -3.33 2.38 13.49
C CYS A 105 -3.24 1.93 14.96
N ASN A 106 -2.42 2.58 15.79
CA ASN A 106 -2.25 2.22 17.20
C ASN A 106 -3.28 2.90 18.14
N VAL A 107 -4.56 2.88 17.74
CA VAL A 107 -5.71 3.33 18.55
C VAL A 107 -6.58 2.14 18.93
#